data_AF-D5XF94-F1
#
_entry.id   AF-D5XF94-F1
#
_cell.length_a   1.000
_cell.length_b   1.000
_cell.length_c   1.000
_cell.angle_alpha   90.00
_cell.angle_beta   90.00
_cell.angle_gamma   90.00
#
_symmetry.space_group_name_H-M   'P 1'
#
loop_
_entity.id
_entity.type
_entity.pdbx_description
1 polymer ?
#
loop_
_entity_poly.entity_id
_entity_poly.type
_entity_poly.pdbx_seq_one_letter_code
_entity_poly.pdbx_strand_id
1 'polypeptide(L)'
;MLRWFGVIFLTILIIIYPFRWEKGPTQKFGNSTIVHKKDRWTGQPWIITYGSIDGKIISGEESAVFPPSIIEAKKLSKLSGSEMQQKRVEIEQEITKQKQIASRNFEGHEKYLELANSMRDELVPHGWIKDKSGKKVYIPAGGWDWTPEKEKIIEQKIEAELPQQLVNQHKNYVSAQSRIKELSEELNNLPNLAEKQAMTELKNAAVKKRNIATGVWSSLSLLSLITIVISFVRRKNKIEA
;
A
#
# COMPACT_ATOMS: atom_id res chain seq x y z
N MET A 1 43.73 -37.01 -18.59
CA MET A 1 43.16 -35.65 -18.56
C MET A 1 41.83 -35.56 -17.82
N LEU A 2 40.85 -36.45 -18.03
CA LEU A 2 39.51 -36.36 -17.41
C LEU A 2 39.48 -36.28 -15.86
N ARG A 3 40.51 -36.80 -15.18
CA ARG A 3 40.62 -36.84 -13.70
C ARG A 3 40.67 -35.46 -13.04
N TRP A 4 41.41 -34.54 -13.64
CA TRP A 4 41.56 -33.18 -13.10
C TRP A 4 40.43 -32.26 -13.52
N PHE A 5 39.71 -32.62 -14.58
CA PHE A 5 38.64 -31.81 -15.13
C PHE A 5 37.55 -31.50 -14.10
N GLY A 6 37.03 -32.50 -13.38
CA GLY A 6 35.98 -32.29 -12.37
C GLY A 6 36.44 -31.40 -11.21
N VAL A 7 37.69 -31.57 -10.74
CA VAL A 7 38.26 -30.76 -9.64
C VAL A 7 38.50 -29.33 -10.09
N ILE A 8 39.09 -29.14 -11.28
CA ILE A 8 39.32 -27.82 -11.88
C ILE A 8 37.98 -27.12 -12.10
N PHE A 9 36.99 -27.81 -12.68
CA PHE A 9 35.66 -27.27 -12.93
C PHE A 9 34.95 -26.86 -11.64
N LEU A 10 34.94 -27.72 -10.61
CA LEU A 10 34.37 -27.37 -9.30
C LEU A 10 35.09 -26.17 -8.66
N THR A 11 36.42 -26.12 -8.76
CA THR A 11 37.22 -25.01 -8.24
C THR A 11 36.84 -23.70 -8.93
N ILE A 12 36.68 -23.72 -10.26
CA ILE A 12 36.20 -22.57 -11.03
C ILE A 12 34.80 -22.15 -10.57
N LEU A 13 33.86 -23.09 -10.37
CA LEU A 13 32.52 -22.78 -9.87
C LEU A 13 32.55 -22.15 -8.46
N ILE A 14 33.41 -22.62 -7.56
CA ILE A 14 33.53 -22.02 -6.22
C ILE A 14 34.11 -20.60 -6.32
N ILE A 15 35.14 -20.40 -7.14
CA ILE A 15 35.78 -19.10 -7.34
C ILE A 15 34.83 -18.09 -7.98
N ILE A 16 34.02 -18.50 -8.96
CA ILE A 16 33.11 -17.59 -9.68
C ILE A 16 31.92 -17.15 -8.82
N TYR A 17 31.45 -17.98 -7.89
CA TYR A 17 30.27 -17.67 -7.07
C TYR A 17 30.32 -16.30 -6.34
N PRO A 18 31.40 -15.92 -5.62
CA PRO A 18 31.49 -14.60 -4.99
C PRO A 18 31.44 -13.44 -6.00
N PHE A 19 31.85 -13.65 -7.25
CA PHE A 19 31.76 -12.65 -8.32
C PHE A 19 30.34 -12.49 -8.88
N ARG A 20 29.34 -13.21 -8.36
CA ARG A 20 27.93 -13.00 -8.71
C ARG A 20 27.48 -11.57 -8.42
N TRP A 21 27.95 -10.99 -7.32
CA TRP A 21 27.50 -9.68 -6.86
C TRP A 21 28.50 -8.60 -7.24
N GLU A 22 28.04 -7.64 -8.03
CA GLU A 22 28.76 -6.39 -8.25
C GLU A 22 28.34 -5.39 -7.17
N LYS A 23 29.31 -4.96 -6.36
CA LYS A 23 29.07 -3.96 -5.32
C LYS A 23 28.96 -2.58 -5.98
N GLY A 24 27.83 -1.91 -5.76
CA GLY A 24 27.57 -0.55 -6.19
C GLY A 24 27.92 0.47 -5.10
N PRO A 25 27.55 1.74 -5.30
CA PRO A 25 27.74 2.79 -4.29
C PRO A 25 26.96 2.49 -3.02
N THR A 26 27.46 3.00 -1.89
CA THR A 26 26.75 3.03 -0.62
C THR A 26 26.33 4.46 -0.33
N GLN A 27 25.05 4.66 -0.04
CA GLN A 27 24.47 5.96 0.29
C GLN A 27 24.00 5.95 1.75
N LYS A 28 24.27 7.03 2.48
CA LYS A 28 23.82 7.21 3.86
C LYS A 28 22.74 8.28 3.91
N PHE A 29 21.61 7.99 4.55
CA PHE A 29 20.49 8.90 4.74
C PHE A 29 20.13 8.92 6.22
N GLY A 30 20.67 9.90 6.96
CA GLY A 30 20.50 10.01 8.42
C GLY A 30 20.98 8.74 9.13
N ASN A 31 20.06 8.07 9.82
CA ASN A 31 20.31 6.81 10.54
C ASN A 31 20.15 5.55 9.67
N SER A 32 20.03 5.69 8.35
CA SER A 32 19.91 4.59 7.40
C SER A 32 21.07 4.55 6.40
N THR A 33 21.41 3.35 5.93
CA THR A 33 22.44 3.09 4.93
C THR A 33 21.85 2.18 3.85
N ILE A 34 21.95 2.62 2.59
CA ILE A 34 21.50 1.90 1.42
C ILE A 34 22.73 1.46 0.63
N VAL A 35 22.91 0.15 0.48
CA VAL A 35 24.00 -0.44 -0.31
C VAL A 35 23.43 -0.93 -1.63
N HIS A 36 23.87 -0.34 -2.74
CA HIS A 36 23.48 -0.80 -4.06
C HIS A 36 24.31 -2.01 -4.47
N LYS A 37 23.68 -2.99 -5.12
CA LYS A 37 24.37 -4.13 -5.72
C LYS A 37 23.69 -4.55 -7.01
N LYS A 38 24.42 -5.24 -7.88
CA LYS A 38 23.86 -5.81 -9.12
C LYS A 38 24.18 -7.29 -9.18
N ASP A 39 23.16 -8.10 -9.42
CA ASP A 39 23.34 -9.53 -9.68
C ASP A 39 23.84 -9.69 -11.12
N ARG A 40 25.10 -10.07 -11.29
CA ARG A 40 25.73 -10.20 -12.62
C ARG A 40 25.08 -11.31 -13.44
N TRP A 41 24.47 -12.31 -12.80
CA TRP A 41 23.85 -13.43 -13.52
C TRP A 41 22.48 -13.08 -14.08
N THR A 42 21.72 -12.25 -13.37
CA THR A 42 20.37 -11.83 -13.82
C THR A 42 20.35 -10.42 -14.42
N GLY A 43 21.44 -9.66 -14.26
CA GLY A 43 21.54 -8.24 -14.61
C GLY A 43 20.72 -7.31 -13.70
N GLN A 44 19.98 -7.87 -12.73
CA GLN A 44 19.03 -7.15 -11.90
C GLN A 44 19.75 -6.31 -10.82
N PRO A 45 19.45 -5.02 -10.69
CA PRO A 45 19.90 -4.22 -9.55
C PRO A 45 19.07 -4.50 -8.30
N TRP A 46 19.74 -4.44 -7.15
CA TRP A 46 19.21 -4.65 -5.82
C TRP A 46 19.76 -3.59 -4.87
N ILE A 47 19.05 -3.37 -3.79
CA ILE A 47 19.50 -2.56 -2.65
C ILE A 47 19.44 -3.40 -1.39
N ILE A 48 20.37 -3.14 -0.47
CA ILE A 48 20.32 -3.64 0.90
C ILE A 48 20.22 -2.45 1.83
N THR A 49 19.20 -2.46 2.69
CA THR A 49 18.95 -1.37 3.63
C THR A 49 19.36 -1.79 5.04
N TYR A 50 20.07 -0.90 5.73
CA TYR A 50 20.48 -1.02 7.13
C TYR A 50 20.10 0.26 7.89
N GLY A 51 19.84 0.15 9.20
CA GLY A 51 19.65 1.30 10.10
C GLY A 51 18.22 1.45 10.60
N SER A 52 17.74 2.68 10.80
CA SER A 52 16.37 2.96 11.25
C SER A 52 15.63 3.87 10.26
N ILE A 53 14.45 3.43 9.81
CA ILE A 53 13.53 4.20 8.97
C ILE A 53 12.18 4.23 9.70
N ASP A 54 11.63 5.42 9.94
CA ASP A 54 10.36 5.62 10.66
C ASP A 54 10.29 4.91 12.01
N GLY A 55 11.39 4.91 12.76
CA GLY A 55 11.51 4.24 14.06
C GLY A 55 11.64 2.72 13.99
N LYS A 56 11.53 2.11 12.81
CA LYS A 56 11.74 0.67 12.60
C LYS A 56 13.21 0.39 12.31
N ILE A 57 13.82 -0.50 13.09
CA ILE A 57 15.19 -0.98 12.83
C ILE A 57 15.13 -2.01 11.68
N ILE A 58 15.87 -1.74 10.61
CA ILE A 58 16.02 -2.58 9.43
C ILE A 58 17.47 -3.07 9.39
N SER A 59 17.67 -4.38 9.27
CA SER A 59 19.00 -4.98 9.22
C SER A 59 19.11 -5.93 8.04
N GLY A 60 19.69 -5.44 6.94
CA GLY A 60 20.00 -6.28 5.78
C GLY A 60 18.80 -6.62 4.90
N GLU A 61 17.74 -5.81 4.91
CA GLU A 61 16.59 -6.06 4.03
C GLU A 61 16.99 -5.81 2.57
N GLU A 62 16.88 -6.85 1.75
CA GLU A 62 17.26 -6.81 0.35
C GLU A 62 16.02 -6.69 -0.55
N SER A 63 16.03 -5.73 -1.48
CA SER A 63 14.94 -5.55 -2.45
C SER A 63 15.45 -5.29 -3.85
N ALA A 64 14.78 -5.86 -4.85
CA ALA A 64 15.06 -5.57 -6.25
C ALA A 64 14.58 -4.14 -6.60
N VAL A 65 15.39 -3.41 -7.37
CA VAL A 65 15.10 -2.05 -7.82
C VAL A 65 14.77 -2.05 -9.31
N PHE A 66 13.79 -1.26 -9.72
CA PHE A 66 13.40 -1.15 -11.12
C PHE A 66 13.47 0.31 -11.56
N PRO A 67 13.91 0.59 -12.80
CA PRO A 67 13.79 1.91 -13.39
C PRO A 67 12.32 2.37 -13.41
N PRO A 68 12.02 3.67 -13.22
CA PRO A 68 10.66 4.18 -13.23
C PRO A 68 9.88 3.80 -14.50
N SER A 69 10.54 3.78 -15.66
CA SER A 69 9.90 3.40 -16.94
C SER A 69 9.35 1.97 -16.96
N ILE A 70 10.03 1.02 -16.30
CA ILE A 70 9.57 -0.38 -16.21
C ILE A 70 8.37 -0.48 -15.27
N ILE A 71 8.40 0.26 -14.16
CA ILE A 71 7.30 0.32 -13.20
C ILE A 71 6.07 0.94 -13.88
N GLU A 72 6.24 2.05 -14.59
CA GLU A 72 5.18 2.75 -15.33
C GLU A 72 4.55 1.85 -16.39
N ALA A 73 5.35 1.16 -17.22
CA ALA A 73 4.83 0.26 -18.25
C ALA A 73 4.02 -0.90 -17.63
N LYS A 74 4.51 -1.47 -16.52
CA LYS A 74 3.82 -2.55 -15.81
C LYS A 74 2.56 -2.06 -15.10
N LYS A 75 2.58 -0.86 -14.53
CA LYS A 75 1.43 -0.16 -13.95
C LYS A 75 0.34 0.08 -14.99
N LEU A 76 0.69 0.59 -16.17
CA LEU A 76 -0.24 0.78 -17.28
C LEU A 76 -0.86 -0.55 -17.72
N SER A 77 -0.05 -1.60 -17.87
CA SER A 77 -0.55 -2.95 -18.18
C SER A 77 -1.52 -3.48 -17.10
N LYS A 78 -1.29 -3.17 -15.82
CA LYS A 78 -2.19 -3.52 -14.72
C LYS A 78 -3.48 -2.73 -14.76
N LEU A 79 -3.40 -1.42 -15.00
CA LEU A 79 -4.57 -0.55 -15.14
C LEU A 79 -5.45 -0.96 -16.32
N SER A 80 -4.86 -1.36 -17.45
CA SER A 80 -5.60 -1.86 -18.61
C SER A 80 -6.09 -3.30 -18.47
N GLY A 81 -5.72 -4.00 -17.38
CA GLY A 81 -6.13 -5.38 -17.14
C GLY A 81 -7.62 -5.50 -16.80
N SER A 82 -8.22 -6.65 -17.12
CA SER A 82 -9.65 -6.90 -16.90
C SER A 82 -10.07 -6.71 -15.44
N GLU A 83 -9.23 -7.13 -14.49
CA GLU A 83 -9.48 -7.01 -13.05
C GLU A 83 -9.62 -5.54 -12.62
N MET A 84 -8.69 -4.66 -13.01
CA MET A 84 -8.74 -3.23 -12.65
C MET A 84 -9.87 -2.50 -13.38
N GLN A 85 -10.16 -2.86 -14.63
CA GLN A 85 -11.27 -2.29 -15.37
C GLN A 85 -12.62 -2.69 -14.77
N GLN A 86 -12.78 -3.95 -14.36
CA GLN A 86 -13.97 -4.42 -13.64
C GLN A 86 -14.15 -3.65 -12.33
N LYS A 87 -13.10 -3.57 -11.51
CA LYS A 87 -13.13 -2.82 -10.26
C LYS A 87 -13.50 -1.35 -10.47
N ARG A 88 -12.96 -0.71 -11.51
CA ARG A 88 -13.32 0.67 -11.88
C ARG A 88 -14.80 0.79 -12.20
N VAL A 89 -15.33 -0.08 -13.07
CA VAL A 89 -16.74 -0.06 -13.47
C VAL A 89 -17.66 -0.29 -12.27
N GLU A 90 -17.31 -1.23 -11.38
CA GLU A 90 -18.06 -1.49 -10.15
C GLU A 90 -18.13 -0.24 -9.25
N ILE A 91 -17.00 0.44 -9.03
CA ILE A 91 -16.95 1.67 -8.24
C ILE A 91 -17.79 2.78 -8.90
N GLU A 92 -17.67 2.97 -10.22
CA GLU A 92 -18.42 3.99 -10.95
C GLU A 92 -19.94 3.73 -10.93
N GLN A 93 -20.35 2.46 -11.06
CA GLN A 93 -21.74 2.04 -10.92
C GLN A 93 -22.26 2.33 -9.51
N GLU A 94 -21.47 2.02 -8.48
CA GLU A 94 -21.88 2.26 -7.11
C GLU A 94 -21.98 3.77 -6.80
N ILE A 95 -21.02 4.58 -7.26
CA ILE A 95 -21.11 6.06 -7.17
C ILE A 95 -22.42 6.55 -7.83
N THR A 96 -22.77 5.99 -8.98
CA THR A 96 -24.01 6.36 -9.69
C THR A 96 -25.25 6.02 -8.87
N LYS A 97 -25.31 4.83 -8.25
CA LYS A 97 -26.41 4.45 -7.35
C LYS A 97 -26.49 5.38 -6.13
N GLN A 98 -25.36 5.68 -5.49
CA GLN A 98 -25.32 6.58 -4.33
C GLN A 98 -25.74 8.00 -4.71
N LYS A 99 -25.37 8.50 -5.90
CA LYS A 99 -25.86 9.78 -6.43
C LYS A 99 -27.38 9.79 -6.62
N GLN A 100 -27.97 8.68 -7.07
CA GLN A 100 -29.42 8.56 -7.16
C GLN A 100 -30.09 8.58 -5.77
N ILE A 101 -29.50 7.90 -4.77
CA ILE A 101 -29.98 7.95 -3.38
C ILE A 101 -29.91 9.37 -2.84
N ALA A 102 -28.77 10.05 -2.98
CA ALA A 102 -28.60 11.44 -2.57
C ALA A 102 -29.64 12.35 -3.26
N SER A 103 -29.79 12.25 -4.58
CA SER A 103 -30.76 13.06 -5.34
C SER A 103 -32.20 12.85 -4.87
N ARG A 104 -32.62 11.60 -4.61
CA ARG A 104 -33.98 11.29 -4.11
C ARG A 104 -34.26 11.82 -2.70
N ASN A 105 -33.22 12.01 -1.89
CA ASN A 105 -33.35 12.47 -0.50
C ASN A 105 -32.95 13.94 -0.32
N PHE A 106 -32.55 14.64 -1.39
CA PHE A 106 -32.03 16.01 -1.34
C PHE A 106 -33.06 17.01 -0.79
N GLU A 107 -34.30 16.99 -1.29
CA GLU A 107 -35.35 17.91 -0.81
C GLU A 107 -35.65 17.71 0.68
N GLY A 108 -35.69 16.47 1.16
CA GLY A 108 -35.88 16.15 2.57
C GLY A 108 -34.71 16.60 3.45
N HIS A 109 -33.49 16.49 2.92
CA HIS A 109 -32.28 17.00 3.58
C HIS A 109 -32.30 18.52 3.73
N GLU A 110 -32.65 19.27 2.68
CA GLU A 110 -32.73 20.74 2.72
C GLU A 110 -33.79 21.20 3.73
N LYS A 111 -34.99 20.61 3.70
CA LYS A 111 -36.06 20.91 4.67
C LYS A 111 -35.66 20.56 6.10
N TYR A 112 -34.95 19.43 6.29
CA TYR A 112 -34.40 19.08 7.59
C TYR A 112 -33.44 20.17 8.07
N LEU A 113 -32.50 20.62 7.23
CA LEU A 113 -31.52 21.65 7.62
C LEU A 113 -32.20 22.99 7.97
N GLU A 114 -33.20 23.40 7.19
CA GLU A 114 -33.98 24.61 7.45
C GLU A 114 -34.62 24.56 8.85
N LEU A 115 -35.37 23.50 9.15
CA LEU A 115 -36.06 23.34 10.43
C LEU A 115 -35.10 23.08 11.60
N ALA A 116 -34.04 22.29 11.37
CA ALA A 116 -33.02 22.00 12.37
C ALA A 116 -32.27 23.28 12.76
N ASN A 117 -31.96 24.15 11.80
CA ASN A 117 -31.31 25.43 12.08
C ASN A 117 -32.24 26.37 12.86
N SER A 118 -33.52 26.46 12.49
CA SER A 118 -34.47 27.29 13.25
C SER A 118 -34.62 26.80 14.69
N MET A 119 -34.69 25.48 14.91
CA MET A 119 -34.75 24.89 16.27
C MET A 119 -33.43 25.08 17.03
N ARG A 120 -32.29 24.94 16.34
CA ARG A 120 -30.97 25.14 16.94
C ARG A 120 -30.79 26.57 17.44
N ASP A 121 -31.30 27.56 16.72
CA ASP A 121 -31.26 28.96 17.13
C ASP A 121 -32.08 29.22 18.42
N GLU A 122 -33.16 28.46 18.64
CA GLU A 122 -33.94 28.49 19.88
C GLU A 122 -33.24 27.75 21.03
N LEU A 123 -32.60 26.62 20.74
CA LEU A 123 -31.95 25.75 21.72
C LEU A 123 -30.56 26.26 22.16
N VAL A 124 -29.86 26.98 21.28
CA VAL A 124 -28.53 27.54 21.50
C VAL A 124 -28.62 29.06 21.49
N PRO A 125 -28.82 29.69 22.66
CA PRO A 125 -28.85 31.14 22.74
C PRO A 125 -27.50 31.70 22.29
N HIS A 126 -27.51 32.43 21.18
CA HIS A 126 -26.36 33.12 20.62
C HIS A 126 -26.71 34.61 20.48
N GLY A 127 -25.71 35.49 20.58
CA GLY A 127 -25.91 36.94 20.59
C GLY A 127 -25.85 37.56 22.00
N TRP A 128 -26.38 38.78 22.12
CA TRP A 128 -26.28 39.56 23.35
C TRP A 128 -27.34 39.15 24.37
N ILE A 129 -26.92 38.50 25.45
CA ILE A 129 -27.77 38.23 26.61
C ILE A 129 -27.42 39.15 27.77
N LYS A 130 -28.36 39.40 28.68
CA LYS A 130 -28.05 40.03 29.96
C LYS A 130 -27.64 38.95 30.96
N ASP A 131 -26.47 39.08 31.55
CA ASP A 131 -26.07 38.22 32.65
C ASP A 131 -26.89 38.51 33.92
N LYS A 132 -26.65 37.75 35.00
CA LYS A 132 -27.34 37.92 36.29
C LYS A 132 -27.14 39.31 36.92
N SER A 133 -26.14 40.07 36.47
CA SER A 133 -25.86 41.45 36.91
C SER A 133 -26.53 42.50 36.02
N GLY A 134 -27.23 42.08 34.94
CA GLY A 134 -27.85 42.96 33.96
C GLY A 134 -26.89 43.46 32.87
N LYS A 135 -25.62 43.03 32.88
CA LYS A 135 -24.62 43.41 31.89
C LYS A 135 -24.83 42.62 30.60
N LYS A 136 -24.79 43.30 29.46
CA LYS A 136 -24.85 42.65 28.14
C LYS A 136 -23.55 41.86 27.90
N VAL A 137 -23.67 40.56 27.68
CA VAL A 137 -22.58 39.65 27.32
C VAL A 137 -22.92 39.01 25.98
N TYR A 138 -21.98 39.03 25.04
CA TYR A 138 -22.13 38.35 23.75
C TYR A 138 -21.73 36.88 23.91
N ILE A 139 -22.66 35.97 23.59
CA ILE A 139 -22.38 34.54 23.46
C ILE A 139 -22.11 34.27 21.98
N PRO A 140 -20.90 33.83 21.60
CA PRO A 140 -20.63 33.41 20.22
C PRO A 140 -21.49 32.19 19.88
N ALA A 141 -21.80 31.96 18.60
CA ALA A 141 -22.49 30.74 18.17
C ALA A 141 -21.74 29.50 18.69
N GLY A 142 -22.43 28.62 19.43
CA GLY A 142 -21.86 27.48 20.16
C GLY A 142 -21.58 27.72 21.64
N GLY A 143 -21.52 28.96 22.09
CA GLY A 143 -21.18 29.29 23.48
C GLY A 143 -19.74 29.00 23.87
N TRP A 144 -19.36 29.42 25.07
CA TRP A 144 -17.99 29.28 25.58
C TRP A 144 -17.63 27.85 26.01
N ASP A 145 -18.62 26.97 26.13
CA ASP A 145 -18.51 25.61 26.65
C ASP A 145 -19.11 24.56 25.68
N TRP A 146 -19.07 24.85 24.38
CA TRP A 146 -19.46 23.90 23.33
C TRP A 146 -18.60 22.66 23.39
N THR A 147 -19.23 21.48 23.46
CA THR A 147 -18.52 20.20 23.36
C THR A 147 -19.24 19.30 22.36
N PRO A 148 -18.53 18.32 21.75
CA PRO A 148 -19.16 17.34 20.88
C PRO A 148 -20.35 16.60 21.51
N GLU A 149 -20.32 16.40 22.85
CA GLU A 149 -21.43 15.76 23.57
C GLU A 149 -22.68 16.64 23.59
N LYS A 150 -22.53 17.96 23.78
CA LYS A 150 -23.66 18.90 23.75
C LYS A 150 -24.27 19.01 22.37
N GLU A 151 -23.44 19.06 21.33
CA GLU A 151 -23.93 19.06 19.94
C GLU A 151 -24.77 17.82 19.66
N LYS A 152 -24.29 16.65 20.08
CA LYS A 152 -25.04 15.39 19.95
C LYS A 152 -26.38 15.42 20.70
N ILE A 153 -26.43 16.02 21.89
CA ILE A 153 -27.69 16.17 22.64
C ILE A 153 -28.68 17.09 21.90
N ILE A 154 -28.20 18.18 21.31
CA ILE A 154 -29.02 19.11 20.53
C ILE A 154 -29.55 18.44 19.26
N GLU A 155 -28.68 17.75 18.52
CA GLU A 155 -29.08 16.95 17.36
C GLU A 155 -30.15 15.91 17.71
N GLN A 156 -29.98 15.19 18.84
CA GLN A 156 -30.99 14.22 19.30
C GLN A 156 -32.34 14.86 19.64
N LYS A 157 -32.36 16.06 20.23
CA LYS A 157 -33.59 16.79 20.50
C LYS A 157 -34.28 17.24 19.21
N ILE A 158 -33.51 17.82 18.29
CA ILE A 158 -34.01 18.22 16.97
C ILE A 158 -34.59 17.01 16.23
N GLU A 159 -33.86 15.89 16.19
CA GLU A 159 -34.34 14.66 15.55
C GLU A 159 -35.61 14.10 16.19
N ALA A 160 -35.81 14.27 17.50
CA ALA A 160 -37.00 13.81 18.21
C ALA A 160 -38.25 14.65 17.94
N GLU A 161 -38.07 15.94 17.61
CA GLU A 161 -39.17 16.87 17.33
C GLU A 161 -39.54 16.94 15.84
N LEU A 162 -38.62 16.57 14.94
CA LEU A 162 -38.86 16.56 13.50
C LEU A 162 -39.61 15.31 13.01
N PRO A 163 -40.39 15.41 11.92
CA PRO A 163 -40.99 14.24 11.28
C PRO A 163 -39.95 13.17 10.92
N GLN A 164 -40.17 11.93 11.35
CA GLN A 164 -39.22 10.82 11.14
C GLN A 164 -38.83 10.61 9.67
N GLN A 165 -39.73 10.91 8.73
CA GLN A 165 -39.45 10.86 7.31
C GLN A 165 -38.32 11.83 6.90
N LEU A 166 -38.33 13.07 7.41
CA LEU A 166 -37.29 14.06 7.12
C LEU A 166 -35.95 13.65 7.75
N VAL A 167 -35.97 13.14 8.99
CA VAL A 167 -34.79 12.62 9.67
C VAL A 167 -34.16 11.47 8.85
N ASN A 168 -34.98 10.54 8.37
CA ASN A 168 -34.51 9.42 7.54
C ASN A 168 -33.94 9.90 6.20
N GLN A 169 -34.61 10.85 5.53
CA GLN A 169 -34.11 11.43 4.28
C GLN A 169 -32.77 12.15 4.47
N HIS A 170 -32.63 12.95 5.53
CA HIS A 170 -31.38 13.60 5.88
C HIS A 170 -30.26 12.58 6.11
N LYS A 171 -30.50 11.54 6.93
CA LYS A 171 -29.51 10.48 7.20
C LYS A 171 -29.10 9.72 5.94
N ASN A 172 -30.07 9.37 5.08
CA ASN A 172 -29.81 8.71 3.80
C ASN A 172 -28.97 9.59 2.87
N TYR A 173 -29.26 10.90 2.81
CA TYR A 173 -28.49 11.85 2.01
C TYR A 173 -27.04 11.96 2.50
N VAL A 174 -26.84 12.20 3.79
CA VAL A 174 -25.49 12.34 4.39
C VAL A 174 -24.67 11.06 4.22
N SER A 175 -25.28 9.90 4.48
CA SER A 175 -24.64 8.60 4.28
C SER A 175 -24.23 8.37 2.82
N ALA A 176 -25.12 8.66 1.86
CA ALA A 176 -24.82 8.54 0.44
C ALA A 176 -23.69 9.48 -0.01
N GLN A 177 -23.66 10.73 0.48
CA GLN A 177 -22.58 11.68 0.18
C GLN A 177 -21.23 11.23 0.75
N SER A 178 -21.20 10.75 2.00
CA SER A 178 -20.01 10.15 2.59
C SER A 178 -19.50 8.98 1.75
N ARG A 179 -20.40 8.10 1.33
CA ARG A 179 -20.04 6.94 0.51
C ARG A 179 -19.53 7.32 -0.87
N ILE A 180 -20.12 8.35 -1.52
CA ILE A 180 -19.62 8.89 -2.79
C ILE A 180 -18.18 9.40 -2.62
N LYS A 181 -17.89 10.11 -1.52
CA LYS A 181 -16.55 10.61 -1.23
C LYS A 181 -15.55 9.47 -1.09
N GLU A 182 -15.84 8.48 -0.25
CA GLU A 182 -15.00 7.30 -0.06
C GLU A 182 -14.73 6.55 -1.37
N LEU A 183 -15.77 6.28 -2.16
CA LEU A 183 -15.65 5.59 -3.45
C LEU A 183 -14.85 6.40 -4.47
N SER A 184 -14.98 7.73 -4.46
CA SER A 184 -14.20 8.61 -5.33
C SER A 184 -12.72 8.62 -4.93
N GLU A 185 -12.42 8.59 -3.62
CA GLU A 185 -11.06 8.42 -3.11
C GLU A 185 -10.49 7.05 -3.49
N GLU A 186 -11.28 5.98 -3.41
CA GLU A 186 -10.88 4.65 -3.85
C GLU A 186 -10.59 4.62 -5.36
N LEU A 187 -11.46 5.23 -6.17
CA LEU A 187 -11.30 5.36 -7.63
C LEU A 187 -10.00 6.09 -7.98
N ASN A 188 -9.73 7.22 -7.32
CA ASN A 188 -8.53 8.01 -7.50
C ASN A 188 -7.26 7.27 -7.03
N ASN A 189 -7.40 6.29 -6.13
CA ASN A 189 -6.31 5.45 -5.63
C ASN A 189 -6.03 4.20 -6.49
N LEU A 190 -6.85 3.88 -7.50
CA LEU A 190 -6.60 2.73 -8.38
C LEU A 190 -5.21 2.76 -9.05
N PRO A 191 -4.69 3.90 -9.54
CA PRO A 191 -3.31 3.98 -10.06
C PRO A 191 -2.25 3.59 -9.03
N ASN A 192 -2.41 4.01 -7.77
CA ASN A 192 -1.48 3.66 -6.68
C ASN A 192 -1.55 2.16 -6.36
N LEU A 193 -2.75 1.58 -6.38
CA LEU A 193 -2.94 0.14 -6.20
C LEU A 193 -2.27 -0.66 -7.34
N ALA A 194 -2.48 -0.25 -8.59
CA ALA A 194 -1.87 -0.87 -9.76
C ALA A 194 -0.33 -0.79 -9.72
N GLU A 195 0.22 0.34 -9.26
CA GLU A 195 1.66 0.51 -9.06
C GLU A 195 2.23 -0.42 -7.98
N LYS A 196 1.56 -0.52 -6.82
CA LYS A 196 1.93 -1.46 -5.75
C LYS A 196 1.93 -2.90 -6.25
N GLN A 197 0.90 -3.31 -6.99
CA GLN A 197 0.82 -4.63 -7.59
C GLN A 197 1.92 -4.85 -8.63
N ALA A 198 2.17 -3.87 -9.51
CA ALA A 198 3.23 -3.91 -10.50
C ALA A 198 4.61 -4.10 -9.85
N MET A 199 4.93 -3.32 -8.81
CA MET A 199 6.17 -3.46 -8.05
C MET A 199 6.31 -4.84 -7.39
N THR A 200 5.22 -5.35 -6.81
CA THR A 200 5.20 -6.66 -6.15
C THR A 200 5.48 -7.76 -7.16
N GLU A 201 4.84 -7.74 -8.32
CA GLU A 201 5.08 -8.72 -9.39
C GLU A 201 6.51 -8.65 -9.94
N LEU A 202 7.02 -7.44 -10.15
CA LEU A 202 8.38 -7.23 -10.62
C LEU A 202 9.40 -7.79 -9.61
N LYS A 203 9.23 -7.49 -8.32
CA LYS A 203 10.07 -8.03 -7.24
C LYS A 203 9.99 -9.56 -7.18
N ASN A 204 8.80 -10.13 -7.25
CA ASN A 204 8.60 -11.59 -7.24
C ASN A 204 9.26 -12.24 -8.47
N ALA A 205 9.13 -11.63 -9.65
CA ALA A 205 9.78 -12.11 -10.86
C ALA A 205 11.32 -12.05 -10.75
N ALA A 206 11.87 -10.98 -10.17
CA ALA A 206 13.31 -10.87 -9.92
C ALA A 206 13.81 -11.93 -8.93
N VAL A 207 13.08 -12.17 -7.84
CA VAL A 207 13.40 -13.24 -6.88
C VAL A 207 13.33 -14.61 -7.54
N LYS A 208 12.30 -14.86 -8.37
CA LYS A 208 12.18 -16.11 -9.13
C LYS A 208 13.37 -16.33 -10.06
N LYS A 209 13.75 -15.31 -10.84
CA LYS A 209 14.95 -15.35 -11.71
C LYS A 209 16.21 -15.63 -10.91
N ARG A 210 16.38 -14.95 -9.76
CA ARG A 210 17.51 -15.14 -8.84
C ARG A 210 17.60 -16.58 -8.35
N ASN A 211 16.47 -17.16 -7.94
CA ASN A 211 16.38 -18.53 -7.42
C ASN A 211 16.67 -19.56 -8.52
N ILE A 212 16.18 -19.37 -9.74
CA ILE A 212 16.50 -20.23 -10.89
C ILE A 212 18.01 -20.22 -11.15
N ALA A 213 18.63 -19.03 -11.21
CA ALA A 213 20.06 -18.91 -11.44
C ALA A 213 20.88 -19.59 -10.33
N THR A 214 20.48 -19.42 -9.06
CA THR A 214 21.09 -20.15 -7.93
C THR A 214 20.92 -21.66 -8.08
N GLY A 215 19.72 -22.12 -8.45
CA GLY A 215 19.42 -23.54 -8.63
C GLY A 215 20.30 -24.19 -9.70
N VAL A 216 20.41 -23.56 -10.87
CA VAL A 216 21.30 -24.01 -11.95
C VAL A 216 22.75 -24.11 -11.45
N TRP A 217 23.23 -23.10 -10.72
CA TRP A 217 24.59 -23.11 -10.17
C TRP A 217 24.85 -24.23 -9.18
N SER A 218 23.91 -24.44 -8.24
CA SER A 218 23.98 -25.50 -7.25
C SER A 218 23.95 -26.88 -7.91
N SER A 219 23.12 -27.08 -8.94
CA SER A 219 23.06 -28.33 -9.71
C SER A 219 24.38 -28.61 -10.44
N LEU A 220 24.98 -27.60 -11.09
CA LEU A 220 26.28 -27.75 -11.75
C LEU A 220 27.39 -28.11 -10.75
N SER A 221 27.37 -27.48 -9.57
CA SER A 221 28.34 -27.75 -8.50
C SER A 221 28.21 -29.18 -7.98
N LEU A 222 26.98 -29.64 -7.75
CA LEU A 222 26.68 -31.00 -7.30
C LEU A 222 27.07 -32.06 -8.34
N LEU A 223 26.73 -31.85 -9.62
CA LEU A 223 27.14 -32.75 -10.70
C LEU A 223 28.67 -32.85 -10.79
N SER A 224 29.37 -31.71 -10.66
CA SER A 224 30.83 -31.71 -10.62
C SER A 224 31.36 -32.54 -9.45
N LEU A 225 30.79 -32.38 -8.25
CA LEU A 225 31.17 -33.18 -7.09
C LEU A 225 30.95 -34.68 -7.31
N ILE A 226 29.81 -35.08 -7.87
CA ILE A 226 29.50 -36.49 -8.18
C ILE A 226 30.54 -37.07 -9.16
N THR A 227 30.91 -36.32 -10.20
CA THR A 227 31.93 -36.80 -11.17
C THR A 227 33.31 -36.99 -10.55
N ILE A 228 33.68 -36.16 -9.57
CA ILE A 228 34.92 -36.31 -8.79
C ILE A 228 34.87 -37.63 -8.00
N VAL A 229 33.78 -37.87 -7.25
CA VAL A 229 33.62 -39.07 -6.43
C VAL A 229 33.68 -40.34 -7.28
N ILE A 230 32.93 -40.41 -8.39
CA ILE A 230 32.95 -41.57 -9.31
C ILE A 230 34.37 -41.82 -9.84
N SER A 231 35.09 -40.76 -10.18
CA SER A 231 36.46 -40.86 -10.69
C SER A 231 37.44 -41.42 -9.64
N PHE A 232 37.24 -41.08 -8.36
CA PHE A 232 38.01 -41.64 -7.24
C PHE A 232 37.69 -43.12 -7.00
N VAL A 233 36.41 -43.50 -6.95
CA VAL A 233 35.99 -44.90 -6.73
C VAL A 233 36.52 -45.81 -7.83
N ARG A 234 36.36 -45.44 -9.10
CA ARG A 234 36.89 -46.22 -10.24
C ARG A 234 38.41 -46.40 -10.18
N ARG A 235 39.14 -45.40 -9.67
CA ARG A 235 40.59 -45.51 -9.51
C ARG A 235 40.96 -46.52 -8.44
N LYS A 236 40.28 -46.48 -7.29
CA LYS A 236 40.52 -47.43 -6.20
C LYS A 236 40.35 -48.87 -6.70
N ASN A 237 39.22 -49.16 -7.36
CA ASN A 237 38.94 -50.50 -7.90
C ASN A 237 39.97 -50.97 -8.94
N LYS A 238 40.59 -50.07 -9.70
CA LYS A 238 41.65 -50.41 -10.68
C LYS A 238 43.00 -50.69 -10.03
N ILE A 239 43.24 -50.21 -8.81
CA ILE A 239 44.50 -50.48 -8.08
C ILE A 239 44.41 -51.84 -7.36
N GLU A 240 43.20 -52.25 -6.98
CA GLU A 240 42.93 -53.52 -6.28
C GLU A 240 42.77 -54.73 -7.22
N ALA A 241 42.63 -54.50 -8.54
CA ALA A 241 42.52 -55.53 -9.58
C ALA A 241 43.84 -55.67 -10.34
#